data_AF-A0A0B6RW32-F1
#
_entry.id   AF-A0A0B6RW32-F1
#
_cell.length_a   1.000
_cell.length_b   1.000
_cell.length_c   1.000
_cell.angle_alpha   90.00
_cell.angle_beta   90.00
_cell.angle_gamma   90.00
#
_symmetry.space_group_name_H-M   'P 1'
#
loop_
_entity.id
_entity.type
_entity.pdbx_description
1 polymer ?
#
loop_
_entity_poly.entity_id
_entity_poly.type
_entity_poly.pdbx_seq_one_letter_code
_entity_poly.pdbx_strand_id
1 'polypeptide(L)'
;MSILINKDTKVITQGITGKTGQFHTRACREYANGREAFVAGVNPKKAGEDFEGIPIYASVKEAKAETGATVSVIYVPPAGAAAAIWEAVEADLDLAICITEGIPVRDMIEVKDRMRREGRKTLLLGPNCPGTITPDELKIGIMPGHIHRKGRIGVVSRSGTLTYEAVAQLTALGLGQSSAVGIGGDPINGLKHIDVMQMFNDDPDTDAVVMIGEIGGPDEATAAEWIKGNMKKPVVGFIAGVTAPPGKRMGHAGALISGGADTAEAKLEIMDACGIKVTRNPSEMGRLLKAAI
;
A
#
# COMPACT_ATOMS: atom_id res chain seq x y z
N MET A 1 -0.62 5.66 -17.42
CA MET A 1 0.54 5.94 -16.57
C MET A 1 0.47 4.93 -15.43
N SER A 2 1.29 5.02 -14.40
CA SER A 2 1.08 4.23 -13.17
C SER A 2 0.85 5.18 -12.01
N ILE A 3 0.27 4.68 -10.92
CA ILE A 3 0.07 5.48 -9.72
C ILE A 3 1.18 5.23 -8.71
N LEU A 4 1.54 6.24 -7.92
CA LEU A 4 2.55 6.24 -6.84
C LEU A 4 4.01 5.99 -7.28
N ILE A 5 4.27 4.95 -8.07
CA ILE A 5 5.60 4.53 -8.49
C ILE A 5 5.61 4.14 -9.97
N ASN A 6 6.77 4.28 -10.60
CA ASN A 6 7.03 3.89 -11.98
C ASN A 6 8.48 3.39 -12.13
N LYS A 7 8.86 2.99 -13.34
CA LYS A 7 10.24 2.56 -13.63
C LYS A 7 11.32 3.58 -13.23
N ASP A 8 11.06 4.88 -13.30
CA ASP A 8 12.05 5.94 -13.06
C ASP A 8 12.16 6.33 -11.57
N THR A 9 11.37 5.70 -10.71
CA THR A 9 11.34 5.98 -9.28
C THR A 9 12.64 5.54 -8.59
N LYS A 10 13.19 6.42 -7.75
CA LYS A 10 14.41 6.17 -6.96
C LYS A 10 14.08 6.00 -5.47
N VAL A 11 14.60 4.94 -4.87
CA VAL A 11 14.16 4.39 -3.58
C VAL A 11 15.29 4.35 -2.56
N ILE A 12 14.99 4.83 -1.35
CA ILE A 12 15.82 4.68 -0.14
C ILE A 12 15.26 3.54 0.72
N THR A 13 16.11 2.59 1.13
CA THR A 13 15.74 1.60 2.15
C THR A 13 16.16 2.06 3.54
N GLN A 14 15.20 2.49 4.37
CA GLN A 14 15.42 2.70 5.80
C GLN A 14 15.39 1.38 6.56
N GLY A 15 16.46 1.08 7.31
CA GLY A 15 16.65 -0.23 7.94
C GLY A 15 17.27 -1.27 7.00
N ILE A 16 18.01 -0.83 5.97
CA ILE A 16 18.64 -1.70 4.95
C ILE A 16 19.54 -2.79 5.56
N THR A 17 20.14 -2.54 6.72
CA THR A 17 21.10 -3.45 7.36
C THR A 17 20.41 -4.50 8.23
N GLY A 18 19.10 -4.41 8.42
CA GLY A 18 18.31 -5.41 9.14
C GLY A 18 17.94 -6.58 8.23
N LYS A 19 17.70 -7.77 8.80
CA LYS A 19 17.38 -9.01 8.05
C LYS A 19 16.26 -8.81 7.02
N THR A 20 15.15 -8.20 7.43
CA THR A 20 14.00 -7.94 6.55
C THR A 20 14.32 -6.92 5.46
N GLY A 21 15.03 -5.84 5.82
CA GLY A 21 15.47 -4.81 4.88
C GLY A 21 16.40 -5.36 3.81
N GLN A 22 17.39 -6.17 4.20
CA GLN A 22 18.30 -6.84 3.26
C GLN A 22 17.54 -7.78 2.32
N PHE A 23 16.71 -8.67 2.88
CA PHE A 23 15.99 -9.67 2.10
C PHE A 23 15.08 -9.03 1.04
N HIS A 24 14.24 -8.07 1.46
CA HIS A 24 13.30 -7.47 0.53
C HIS A 24 13.93 -6.42 -0.39
N THR A 25 15.01 -5.75 0.02
CA THR A 25 15.79 -4.91 -0.91
C THR A 25 16.36 -5.78 -2.03
N ARG A 26 16.96 -6.94 -1.71
CA ARG A 26 17.46 -7.87 -2.73
C ARG A 26 16.34 -8.35 -3.65
N ALA A 27 15.23 -8.82 -3.08
CA ALA A 27 14.09 -9.30 -3.86
C ALA A 27 13.47 -8.20 -4.75
N CYS A 28 13.47 -6.94 -4.31
CA CYS A 28 13.00 -5.83 -5.13
C CYS A 28 14.01 -5.47 -6.23
N ARG A 29 15.32 -5.52 -5.96
CA ARG A 29 16.36 -5.34 -6.98
C ARG A 29 16.32 -6.39 -8.08
N GLU A 30 15.96 -7.62 -7.73
CA GLU A 30 15.82 -8.73 -8.68
C GLU A 30 14.57 -8.61 -9.57
N TYR A 31 13.68 -7.65 -9.30
CA TYR A 31 12.45 -7.44 -10.06
C TYR A 31 12.51 -6.20 -10.96
N ALA A 32 12.27 -6.38 -12.25
CA ALA A 32 12.14 -5.31 -13.24
C ALA A 32 13.26 -4.24 -13.12
N ASN A 33 12.91 -2.95 -12.95
CA ASN A 33 13.91 -1.87 -12.84
C ASN A 33 14.54 -1.73 -11.44
N GLY A 34 14.36 -2.71 -10.56
CA GLY A 34 14.77 -2.61 -9.16
C GLY A 34 16.26 -2.33 -8.94
N ARG A 35 17.16 -2.83 -9.81
CA ARG A 35 18.61 -2.57 -9.67
C ARG A 35 18.96 -1.09 -9.81
N GLU A 36 18.27 -0.38 -10.70
CA GLU A 36 18.46 1.05 -10.94
C GLU A 36 17.67 1.90 -9.94
N ALA A 37 16.51 1.39 -9.49
CA ALA A 37 15.62 2.10 -8.59
C ALA A 37 16.12 2.16 -7.14
N PHE A 38 16.72 1.09 -6.60
CA PHE A 38 17.19 1.07 -5.21
C PHE A 38 18.59 1.67 -5.09
N VAL A 39 18.65 2.95 -4.75
CA VAL A 39 19.86 3.78 -4.86
C VAL A 39 20.56 4.06 -3.54
N ALA A 40 19.89 3.89 -2.41
CA ALA A 40 20.45 4.21 -1.10
C ALA A 40 19.86 3.37 0.03
N GLY A 41 20.67 3.17 1.05
CA GLY A 41 20.25 2.68 2.35
C GLY A 41 20.45 3.73 3.44
N VAL A 42 19.67 3.65 4.52
CA VAL A 42 19.86 4.52 5.70
C VAL A 42 20.06 3.67 6.95
N ASN A 43 21.18 3.92 7.62
CA ASN A 43 21.47 3.49 8.98
C ASN A 43 22.53 4.41 9.59
N PRO A 44 22.18 5.26 10.59
CA PRO A 44 23.12 6.19 11.23
C PRO A 44 24.40 5.55 11.77
N LYS A 45 24.33 4.28 12.20
CA LYS A 45 25.47 3.57 12.79
C LYS A 45 26.40 2.91 11.77
N LYS A 46 26.02 2.91 10.49
CA LYS A 46 26.71 2.23 9.39
C LYS A 46 26.88 3.14 8.16
N ALA A 47 26.85 4.45 8.38
CA ALA A 47 27.06 5.43 7.31
C ALA A 47 28.47 5.26 6.70
N GLY A 48 28.57 5.31 5.38
CA GLY A 48 29.79 5.06 4.62
C GLY A 48 30.06 3.58 4.29
N GLU A 49 29.28 2.65 4.84
CA GLU A 49 29.26 1.25 4.38
C GLU A 49 28.37 1.09 3.13
N ASP A 50 28.36 -0.11 2.53
CA ASP A 50 27.43 -0.48 1.47
C ASP A 50 26.69 -1.80 1.77
N PHE A 51 25.54 -1.98 1.13
CA PHE A 51 24.83 -3.26 1.05
C PHE A 51 24.72 -3.69 -0.41
N GLU A 52 25.59 -4.62 -0.83
CA GLU A 52 25.60 -5.16 -2.21
C GLU A 52 25.72 -4.06 -3.28
N GLY A 53 26.59 -3.08 -3.03
CA GLY A 53 26.80 -1.91 -3.88
C GLY A 53 25.80 -0.77 -3.69
N ILE A 54 24.85 -0.87 -2.76
CA ILE A 54 23.98 0.25 -2.37
C ILE A 54 24.66 1.04 -1.24
N PRO A 55 25.02 2.32 -1.44
CA PRO A 55 25.63 3.13 -0.39
C PRO A 55 24.68 3.36 0.79
N ILE A 56 25.24 3.34 2.01
CA ILE A 56 24.52 3.57 3.26
C ILE A 56 24.86 4.95 3.80
N TYR A 57 23.83 5.76 4.01
CA TYR A 57 23.93 7.12 4.52
C TYR A 57 23.49 7.21 5.98
N ALA A 58 23.90 8.29 6.65
CA ALA A 58 23.54 8.53 8.03
C ALA A 58 22.08 8.98 8.19
N SER A 59 21.52 9.64 7.17
CA SER A 59 20.15 10.16 7.19
C SER A 59 19.47 10.07 5.83
N VAL A 60 18.13 10.12 5.84
CA VAL A 60 17.30 10.18 4.62
C VAL A 60 17.57 11.46 3.82
N LYS A 61 17.80 12.59 4.50
CA LYS A 61 18.08 13.88 3.86
C LYS A 61 19.38 13.85 3.06
N GLU A 62 20.42 13.27 3.63
CA GLU A 62 21.71 13.05 2.96
C GLU A 62 21.55 12.11 1.77
N ALA A 63 20.93 10.94 1.97
CA ALA A 63 20.66 9.98 0.90
C ALA A 63 19.88 10.61 -0.26
N LYS A 64 18.85 11.42 0.04
CA LYS A 64 18.08 12.16 -0.96
C LYS A 64 18.95 13.14 -1.75
N ALA A 65 19.77 13.94 -1.06
CA ALA A 65 20.62 14.95 -1.71
C ALA A 65 21.62 14.31 -2.69
N GLU A 66 22.22 13.18 -2.31
CA GLU A 66 23.25 12.51 -3.11
C GLU A 66 22.67 11.69 -4.26
N THR A 67 21.50 11.09 -4.09
CA THR A 67 20.94 10.13 -5.07
C THR A 67 19.79 10.67 -5.90
N GLY A 68 19.15 11.74 -5.43
CA GLY A 68 17.89 12.26 -5.98
C GLY A 68 16.69 11.34 -5.73
N ALA A 69 16.74 10.49 -4.70
CA ALA A 69 15.64 9.61 -4.36
C ALA A 69 14.36 10.37 -3.97
N THR A 70 13.22 9.84 -4.40
CA THR A 70 11.89 10.43 -4.17
C THR A 70 11.03 9.57 -3.26
N VAL A 71 11.39 8.30 -3.07
CA VAL A 71 10.62 7.33 -2.27
C VAL A 71 11.50 6.72 -1.19
N SER A 72 10.92 6.44 -0.02
CA SER A 72 11.57 5.60 1.00
C SER A 72 10.69 4.43 1.40
N VAL A 73 11.29 3.23 1.47
CA VAL A 73 10.69 2.05 2.09
C VAL A 73 11.29 1.81 3.46
N ILE A 74 10.44 1.52 4.45
CA ILE A 74 10.81 1.44 5.86
C ILE A 74 10.60 0.00 6.35
N TYR A 75 11.72 -0.61 6.74
CA TYR A 75 11.77 -1.93 7.41
C TYR A 75 12.29 -1.81 8.86
N VAL A 76 12.26 -0.61 9.42
CA VAL A 76 12.69 -0.33 10.80
C VAL A 76 11.71 -0.98 11.77
N PRO A 77 12.17 -1.66 12.84
CA PRO A 77 11.31 -2.29 13.84
C PRO A 77 10.31 -1.31 14.48
N PRO A 78 9.21 -1.80 15.09
CA PRO A 78 8.09 -0.96 15.51
C PRO A 78 8.47 0.21 16.42
N ALA A 79 9.39 -0.02 17.37
CA ALA A 79 9.87 1.00 18.30
C ALA A 79 10.57 2.20 17.65
N GLY A 80 11.07 2.06 16.41
CA GLY A 80 11.72 3.15 15.66
C GLY A 80 10.99 3.56 14.38
N ALA A 81 9.93 2.84 14.01
CA ALA A 81 9.29 3.02 12.71
C ALA A 81 8.60 4.39 12.56
N ALA A 82 7.96 4.90 13.62
CA ALA A 82 7.35 6.23 13.59
C ALA A 82 8.39 7.35 13.36
N ALA A 83 9.56 7.24 13.99
CA ALA A 83 10.68 8.17 13.77
C ALA A 83 11.22 8.07 12.34
N ALA A 84 11.35 6.86 11.79
CA ALA A 84 11.77 6.64 10.40
C ALA A 84 10.74 7.18 9.37
N ILE A 85 9.44 7.06 9.66
CA ILE A 85 8.39 7.72 8.85
C ILE A 85 8.60 9.23 8.90
N TRP A 86 8.78 9.80 10.09
CA TRP A 86 8.98 11.23 10.24
C TRP A 86 10.25 11.72 9.51
N GLU A 87 11.34 10.97 9.55
CA GLU A 87 12.58 11.30 8.84
C GLU A 87 12.37 11.40 7.31
N ALA A 88 11.59 10.48 6.74
CA ALA A 88 11.21 10.53 5.33
C ALA A 88 10.32 11.73 4.98
N VAL A 89 9.38 12.06 5.86
CA VAL A 89 8.48 13.22 5.72
C VAL A 89 9.27 14.53 5.83
N GLU A 90 10.19 14.63 6.79
CA GLU A 90 10.99 15.83 7.04
C GLU A 90 12.00 16.10 5.91
N ALA A 91 12.45 15.04 5.23
CA ALA A 91 13.26 15.13 4.02
C ALA A 91 12.45 15.54 2.77
N ASP A 92 11.13 15.77 2.89
CA ASP A 92 10.20 16.10 1.81
C ASP A 92 10.27 15.09 0.64
N LEU A 93 10.30 13.79 0.95
CA LEU A 93 10.12 12.76 -0.07
C LEU A 93 8.70 12.79 -0.63
N ASP A 94 8.50 12.28 -1.84
CA ASP A 94 7.16 12.21 -2.45
C ASP A 94 6.31 11.13 -1.75
N LEU A 95 6.94 10.00 -1.39
CA LEU A 95 6.27 8.85 -0.78
C LEU A 95 7.14 8.15 0.27
N ALA A 96 6.56 7.86 1.43
CA ALA A 96 7.09 6.94 2.43
C ALA A 96 6.22 5.68 2.50
N ILE A 97 6.82 4.51 2.38
CA ILE A 97 6.14 3.20 2.44
C ILE A 97 6.61 2.47 3.69
N CYS A 98 5.74 2.36 4.69
CA CYS A 98 6.04 1.67 5.93
C CYS A 98 5.48 0.25 5.92
N ILE A 99 6.36 -0.74 5.93
CA ILE A 99 5.99 -2.16 5.94
C ILE A 99 5.71 -2.63 7.37
N THR A 100 6.39 -2.03 8.34
CA THR A 100 6.39 -2.46 9.75
C THR A 100 5.00 -2.57 10.33
N GLU A 101 4.70 -3.73 10.92
CA GLU A 101 3.51 -3.98 11.72
C GLU A 101 3.78 -3.74 13.21
N GLY A 102 2.76 -3.32 13.97
CA GLY A 102 2.83 -3.25 15.44
C GLY A 102 3.38 -1.92 15.97
N ILE A 103 3.35 -0.87 15.15
CA ILE A 103 3.65 0.50 15.60
C ILE A 103 2.56 0.91 16.60
N PRO A 104 2.92 1.51 17.76
CA PRO A 104 1.92 2.03 18.68
C PRO A 104 0.98 3.03 17.99
N VAL A 105 -0.33 2.86 18.18
CA VAL A 105 -1.35 3.75 17.59
C VAL A 105 -1.10 5.22 17.96
N ARG A 106 -0.65 5.47 19.19
CA ARG A 106 -0.28 6.81 19.65
C ARG A 106 0.80 7.45 18.78
N ASP A 107 1.85 6.71 18.47
CA ASP A 107 2.97 7.22 17.67
C ASP A 107 2.50 7.59 16.25
N MET A 108 1.62 6.77 15.67
CA MET A 108 1.00 7.08 14.38
C MET A 108 0.06 8.29 14.42
N ILE A 109 -0.68 8.48 15.52
CA ILE A 109 -1.48 9.71 15.73
C ILE A 109 -0.56 10.93 15.77
N GLU A 110 0.54 10.88 16.53
CA GLU A 110 1.49 11.99 16.65
C GLU A 110 2.14 12.32 15.30
N VAL A 111 2.57 11.32 14.53
CA VAL A 111 3.12 11.50 13.17
C VAL A 111 2.10 12.14 12.23
N LYS A 112 0.88 11.60 12.15
CA LYS A 112 -0.18 12.12 11.27
C LYS A 112 -0.63 13.54 11.67
N ASP A 113 -0.71 13.82 12.97
CA ASP A 113 -1.01 15.16 13.47
C ASP A 113 0.06 16.17 13.06
N ARG A 114 1.33 15.80 13.24
CA ARG A 114 2.46 16.64 12.89
C ARG A 114 2.54 16.90 11.39
N MET A 115 2.35 15.87 10.55
CA MET A 115 2.25 16.01 9.09
C MET A 115 1.21 17.07 8.70
N ARG A 116 0.02 16.99 9.30
CA ARG A 116 -1.08 17.94 9.03
C ARG A 116 -0.74 19.35 9.48
N ARG A 117 -0.24 19.52 10.71
CA ARG A 117 0.08 20.82 11.29
C ARG A 117 1.20 21.55 10.55
N GLU A 118 2.18 20.80 10.05
CA GLU A 118 3.30 21.35 9.28
C GLU A 118 3.01 21.43 7.77
N GLY A 119 1.81 21.04 7.31
CA GLY A 119 1.44 21.10 5.89
C GLY A 119 2.31 20.22 4.99
N ARG A 120 2.79 19.08 5.52
CA ARG A 120 3.67 18.16 4.79
C ARG A 120 2.94 17.49 3.64
N LYS A 121 3.63 17.38 2.50
CA LYS A 121 3.07 16.84 1.25
C LYS A 121 3.41 15.38 0.98
N THR A 122 4.40 14.84 1.68
CA THR A 122 4.80 13.43 1.56
C THR A 122 3.61 12.52 1.78
N LEU A 123 3.34 11.66 0.80
CA LEU A 123 2.34 10.61 0.93
C LEU A 123 2.90 9.51 1.84
N LEU A 124 2.02 8.90 2.63
CA LEU A 124 2.36 7.75 3.46
C LEU A 124 1.57 6.53 2.98
N LEU A 125 2.22 5.41 2.74
CA LEU A 125 1.57 4.12 2.49
C LEU A 125 1.89 3.17 3.66
N GLY A 126 0.87 2.54 4.23
CA GLY A 126 0.99 1.80 5.49
C GLY A 126 0.83 2.69 6.74
N PRO A 127 1.26 2.24 7.93
CA PRO A 127 2.09 1.07 8.19
C PRO A 127 1.34 -0.26 8.04
N ASN A 128 1.99 -1.37 8.42
CA ASN A 128 1.42 -2.71 8.36
C ASN A 128 0.84 -3.05 6.97
N CYS A 129 1.65 -2.86 5.94
CA CYS A 129 1.21 -3.02 4.56
C CYS A 129 2.21 -3.84 3.73
N PRO A 130 1.76 -4.49 2.63
CA PRO A 130 2.67 -5.20 1.74
C PRO A 130 3.52 -4.25 0.87
N GLY A 131 3.18 -2.96 0.81
CA GLY A 131 3.75 -1.96 -0.09
C GLY A 131 2.96 -1.81 -1.40
N THR A 132 3.65 -1.43 -2.47
CA THR A 132 3.05 -1.25 -3.81
C THR A 132 3.92 -1.80 -4.93
N ILE A 133 3.28 -2.18 -6.03
CA ILE A 133 3.92 -2.70 -7.24
C ILE A 133 3.21 -2.16 -8.48
N THR A 134 4.00 -1.69 -9.44
CA THR A 134 3.60 -1.46 -10.83
C THR A 134 4.25 -2.58 -11.64
N PRO A 135 3.47 -3.59 -12.09
CA PRO A 135 4.06 -4.79 -12.68
C PRO A 135 4.91 -4.48 -13.92
N ASP A 136 6.00 -5.23 -14.06
CA ASP A 136 7.04 -5.10 -15.09
C ASP A 136 7.80 -3.77 -15.06
N GLU A 137 7.56 -2.91 -14.06
CA GLU A 137 8.28 -1.64 -13.88
C GLU A 137 9.05 -1.61 -12.56
N LEU A 138 8.32 -1.65 -11.44
CA LEU A 138 8.95 -1.53 -10.12
C LEU A 138 8.07 -2.16 -9.03
N LYS A 139 8.75 -2.76 -8.06
CA LYS A 139 8.16 -3.31 -6.83
C LYS A 139 8.83 -2.69 -5.62
N ILE A 140 8.04 -2.16 -4.69
CA ILE A 140 8.54 -1.67 -3.40
C ILE A 140 7.70 -2.27 -2.28
N GLY A 141 8.29 -3.21 -1.54
CA GLY A 141 7.63 -3.90 -0.43
C GLY A 141 7.87 -5.41 -0.43
N ILE A 142 6.90 -6.17 0.08
CA ILE A 142 7.07 -7.59 0.41
C ILE A 142 6.27 -8.56 -0.47
N MET A 143 5.42 -8.05 -1.36
CA MET A 143 4.63 -8.87 -2.29
C MET A 143 5.50 -9.71 -3.24
N PRO A 144 5.08 -10.92 -3.62
CA PRO A 144 5.81 -11.73 -4.61
C PRO A 144 5.64 -11.13 -6.02
N GLY A 145 6.74 -10.80 -6.70
CA GLY A 145 6.67 -10.21 -8.05
C GLY A 145 6.08 -11.14 -9.11
N HIS A 146 6.38 -12.44 -9.03
CA HIS A 146 6.07 -13.44 -10.07
C HIS A 146 4.57 -13.74 -10.27
N ILE A 147 3.70 -13.36 -9.33
CA ILE A 147 2.24 -13.52 -9.48
C ILE A 147 1.60 -12.36 -10.25
N HIS A 148 2.35 -11.25 -10.41
CA HIS A 148 1.87 -10.05 -11.06
C HIS A 148 2.22 -10.09 -12.55
N ARG A 149 1.40 -9.41 -13.35
CA ARG A 149 1.62 -9.23 -14.79
C ARG A 149 1.10 -7.86 -15.19
N LYS A 150 1.83 -7.14 -16.04
CA LYS A 150 1.35 -5.85 -16.55
C LYS A 150 0.00 -5.99 -17.25
N GLY A 151 -0.93 -5.12 -16.87
CA GLY A 151 -2.30 -5.10 -17.33
C GLY A 151 -2.96 -3.76 -17.00
N ARG A 152 -4.29 -3.74 -17.01
CA ARG A 152 -5.06 -2.49 -16.90
C ARG A 152 -6.03 -2.46 -15.72
N ILE A 153 -5.81 -3.33 -14.73
CA ILE A 153 -6.67 -3.41 -13.54
C ILE A 153 -5.95 -2.85 -12.32
N GLY A 154 -6.55 -1.86 -11.67
CA GLY A 154 -6.08 -1.36 -10.39
C GLY A 154 -6.48 -2.30 -9.25
N VAL A 155 -5.62 -2.46 -8.24
CA VAL A 155 -5.97 -3.19 -7.01
C VAL A 155 -5.62 -2.35 -5.78
N VAL A 156 -6.58 -2.13 -4.89
CA VAL A 156 -6.37 -1.49 -3.59
C VAL A 156 -6.86 -2.41 -2.47
N SER A 157 -6.07 -2.55 -1.41
CA SER A 157 -6.40 -3.49 -0.33
C SER A 157 -5.80 -3.10 1.02
N ARG A 158 -6.51 -3.40 2.11
CA ARG A 158 -5.96 -3.38 3.48
C ARG A 158 -5.09 -4.60 3.80
N SER A 159 -5.36 -5.73 3.16
CA SER A 159 -4.74 -7.02 3.48
C SER A 159 -3.70 -7.44 2.46
N GLY A 160 -2.53 -7.90 2.93
CA GLY A 160 -1.45 -8.39 2.07
C GLY A 160 -1.84 -9.61 1.23
N THR A 161 -2.03 -10.76 1.86
CA THR A 161 -2.26 -12.03 1.15
C THR A 161 -3.55 -12.06 0.35
N LEU A 162 -4.61 -11.38 0.81
CA LEU A 162 -5.84 -11.26 0.05
C LEU A 162 -5.67 -10.41 -1.23
N THR A 163 -4.76 -9.45 -1.22
CA THR A 163 -4.33 -8.76 -2.47
C THR A 163 -3.74 -9.76 -3.45
N TYR A 164 -2.92 -10.69 -2.96
CA TYR A 164 -2.24 -11.68 -3.81
C TYR A 164 -3.24 -12.63 -4.47
N GLU A 165 -4.33 -12.98 -3.79
CA GLU A 165 -5.43 -13.75 -4.37
C GLU A 165 -6.11 -13.02 -5.53
N ALA A 166 -6.46 -11.73 -5.34
CA ALA A 166 -7.03 -10.94 -6.42
C ALA A 166 -6.07 -10.79 -7.60
N VAL A 167 -4.80 -10.48 -7.33
CA VAL A 167 -3.74 -10.39 -8.34
C VAL A 167 -3.61 -11.70 -9.11
N ALA A 168 -3.54 -12.85 -8.43
CA ALA A 168 -3.42 -14.15 -9.06
C ALA A 168 -4.62 -14.46 -9.97
N GLN A 169 -5.84 -14.17 -9.53
CA GLN A 169 -7.05 -14.33 -10.36
C GLN A 169 -7.00 -13.45 -11.61
N LEU A 170 -6.64 -12.18 -11.48
CA LEU A 170 -6.54 -11.25 -12.61
C LEU A 170 -5.46 -11.67 -13.61
N THR A 171 -4.31 -12.10 -13.11
CA THR A 171 -3.21 -12.63 -13.94
C THR A 171 -3.65 -13.90 -14.68
N ALA A 172 -4.30 -14.85 -14.00
CA ALA A 172 -4.79 -16.09 -14.59
C ALA A 172 -5.88 -15.86 -15.66
N LEU A 173 -6.67 -14.79 -15.52
CA LEU A 173 -7.68 -14.38 -16.50
C LEU A 173 -7.10 -13.57 -17.67
N GLY A 174 -5.81 -13.29 -17.67
CA GLY A 174 -5.12 -12.51 -18.70
C GLY A 174 -5.35 -11.00 -18.62
N LEU A 175 -5.93 -10.50 -17.51
CA LEU A 175 -6.24 -9.08 -17.33
C LEU A 175 -5.02 -8.29 -16.82
N GLY A 176 -4.20 -8.90 -15.96
CA GLY A 176 -3.05 -8.28 -15.32
C GLY A 176 -3.43 -7.10 -14.41
N GLN A 177 -2.44 -6.33 -13.96
CA GLN A 177 -2.63 -5.18 -13.09
C GLN A 177 -1.91 -3.94 -13.63
N SER A 178 -2.51 -2.76 -13.47
CA SER A 178 -1.85 -1.47 -13.71
C SER A 178 -0.92 -1.13 -12.55
N SER A 179 -1.49 -1.03 -11.35
CA SER A 179 -0.76 -1.00 -10.07
C SER A 179 -1.55 -1.76 -9.00
N ALA A 180 -0.84 -2.36 -8.05
CA ALA A 180 -1.43 -2.92 -6.83
C ALA A 180 -0.90 -2.19 -5.60
N VAL A 181 -1.80 -1.73 -4.73
CA VAL A 181 -1.52 -0.86 -3.59
C VAL A 181 -2.09 -1.47 -2.32
N GLY A 182 -1.21 -1.92 -1.42
CA GLY A 182 -1.62 -2.31 -0.08
C GLY A 182 -1.56 -1.12 0.86
N ILE A 183 -2.70 -0.61 1.32
CA ILE A 183 -2.78 0.56 2.21
C ILE A 183 -2.52 0.23 3.68
N GLY A 184 -2.60 -1.05 4.04
CA GLY A 184 -2.27 -1.58 5.35
C GLY A 184 -3.48 -1.79 6.29
N GLY A 185 -3.26 -2.64 7.30
CA GLY A 185 -4.29 -3.12 8.23
C GLY A 185 -4.42 -2.32 9.53
N ASP A 186 -3.56 -1.32 9.75
CA ASP A 186 -3.55 -0.54 10.99
C ASP A 186 -4.66 0.54 11.02
N PRO A 187 -5.21 0.87 12.20
CA PRO A 187 -6.34 1.80 12.31
C PRO A 187 -5.96 3.24 11.93
N ILE A 188 -4.69 3.62 12.14
CA ILE A 188 -4.13 4.92 11.76
C ILE A 188 -3.02 4.68 10.75
N ASN A 189 -3.37 4.73 9.47
CA ASN A 189 -2.46 4.59 8.34
C ASN A 189 -2.38 5.89 7.52
N GLY A 190 -1.62 5.82 6.44
CA GLY A 190 -1.39 6.89 5.49
C GLY A 190 -2.56 7.09 4.54
N LEU A 191 -2.37 6.70 3.28
CA LEU A 191 -3.36 6.70 2.21
C LEU A 191 -4.53 5.78 2.54
N LYS A 192 -5.74 6.22 2.19
CA LYS A 192 -6.99 5.51 2.34
C LYS A 192 -7.48 4.95 1.01
N HIS A 193 -8.51 4.11 1.04
CA HIS A 193 -9.15 3.61 -0.18
C HIS A 193 -9.54 4.75 -1.12
N ILE A 194 -10.22 5.79 -0.61
CA ILE A 194 -10.66 6.93 -1.42
C ILE A 194 -9.51 7.62 -2.16
N ASP A 195 -8.35 7.79 -1.52
CA ASP A 195 -7.18 8.44 -2.13
C ASP A 195 -6.65 7.61 -3.31
N VAL A 196 -6.56 6.29 -3.13
CA VAL A 196 -6.08 5.37 -4.18
C VAL A 196 -7.12 5.22 -5.29
N MET A 197 -8.42 5.22 -4.95
CA MET A 197 -9.50 5.20 -5.94
C MET A 197 -9.48 6.44 -6.83
N GLN A 198 -9.21 7.62 -6.27
CA GLN A 198 -9.00 8.86 -7.04
C GLN A 198 -7.84 8.71 -8.03
N MET A 199 -6.68 8.25 -7.56
CA MET A 199 -5.52 8.02 -8.42
C MET A 199 -5.83 7.04 -9.57
N PHE A 200 -6.53 5.93 -9.26
CA PHE A 200 -6.95 4.99 -10.30
C PHE A 200 -7.99 5.57 -11.25
N ASN A 201 -8.89 6.43 -10.78
CA ASN A 201 -9.88 7.09 -11.64
C ASN A 201 -9.20 7.99 -12.67
N ASP A 202 -8.13 8.69 -12.26
CA ASP A 202 -7.41 9.64 -13.09
C ASP A 202 -6.34 9.00 -13.99
N ASP A 203 -5.87 7.79 -13.66
CA ASP A 203 -4.85 7.10 -14.45
C ASP A 203 -5.40 6.51 -15.76
N PRO A 204 -5.00 6.98 -16.95
CA PRO A 204 -5.50 6.45 -18.22
C PRO A 204 -5.11 5.00 -18.53
N ASP A 205 -4.19 4.38 -17.77
CA ASP A 205 -3.83 2.96 -17.95
C ASP A 205 -4.54 2.00 -17.00
N THR A 206 -5.47 2.52 -16.20
CA THR A 206 -6.39 1.73 -15.39
C THR A 206 -7.79 1.78 -16.00
N ASP A 207 -8.36 0.63 -16.36
CA ASP A 207 -9.70 0.51 -16.95
C ASP A 207 -10.77 0.15 -15.91
N ALA A 208 -10.41 -0.60 -14.87
CA ALA A 208 -11.29 -1.00 -13.78
C ALA A 208 -10.49 -1.29 -12.51
N VAL A 209 -11.16 -1.35 -11.35
CA VAL A 209 -10.49 -1.48 -10.05
C VAL A 209 -11.11 -2.58 -9.19
N VAL A 210 -10.27 -3.39 -8.54
CA VAL A 210 -10.68 -4.27 -7.43
C VAL A 210 -10.40 -3.55 -6.10
N MET A 211 -11.46 -3.31 -5.33
CA MET A 211 -11.39 -2.71 -3.99
C MET A 211 -11.61 -3.79 -2.93
N ILE A 212 -10.59 -4.02 -2.11
CA ILE A 212 -10.58 -5.03 -1.06
C ILE A 212 -10.53 -4.35 0.31
N GLY A 213 -11.47 -4.72 1.16
CA GLY A 213 -11.54 -4.25 2.53
C GLY A 213 -11.70 -5.37 3.53
N GLU A 214 -11.86 -4.97 4.78
CA GLU A 214 -12.10 -5.86 5.92
C GLU A 214 -12.98 -5.15 6.96
N ILE A 215 -13.37 -5.84 8.01
CA ILE A 215 -14.08 -5.25 9.15
C ILE A 215 -13.30 -4.08 9.80
N GLY A 216 -14.03 -3.20 10.47
CA GLY A 216 -13.45 -2.10 11.27
C GLY A 216 -13.25 -0.82 10.46
N GLY A 217 -13.69 0.31 11.03
CA GLY A 217 -13.53 1.64 10.46
C GLY A 217 -14.38 1.92 9.21
N PRO A 218 -14.46 3.19 8.78
CA PRO A 218 -15.37 3.65 7.74
C PRO A 218 -14.76 3.75 6.34
N ASP A 219 -13.49 3.38 6.15
CA ASP A 219 -12.71 3.70 4.95
C ASP A 219 -13.38 3.18 3.65
N GLU A 220 -13.87 1.94 3.65
CA GLU A 220 -14.54 1.35 2.49
C GLU A 220 -15.90 1.99 2.19
N ALA A 221 -16.67 2.31 3.24
CA ALA A 221 -17.96 2.99 3.09
C ALA A 221 -17.78 4.40 2.54
N THR A 222 -16.80 5.14 3.07
CA THR A 222 -16.43 6.49 2.61
C THR A 222 -15.98 6.46 1.15
N ALA A 223 -15.16 5.47 0.77
CA ALA A 223 -14.76 5.29 -0.62
C ALA A 223 -15.95 4.94 -1.53
N ALA A 224 -16.88 4.10 -1.08
CA ALA A 224 -18.07 3.72 -1.84
C ALA A 224 -18.98 4.94 -2.13
N GLU A 225 -19.22 5.77 -1.12
CA GLU A 225 -20.01 7.00 -1.27
C GLU A 225 -19.37 7.95 -2.28
N TRP A 226 -18.04 8.11 -2.24
CA TRP A 226 -17.32 8.90 -3.22
C TRP A 226 -17.41 8.28 -4.63
N ILE A 227 -17.27 6.95 -4.75
CA ILE A 227 -17.33 6.23 -6.03
C ILE A 227 -18.65 6.51 -6.75
N LYS A 228 -19.78 6.50 -6.03
CA LYS A 228 -21.13 6.72 -6.59
C LYS A 228 -21.26 7.99 -7.43
N GLY A 229 -20.59 9.07 -7.03
CA GLY A 229 -20.68 10.37 -7.70
C GLY A 229 -19.49 10.73 -8.60
N ASN A 230 -18.36 10.06 -8.45
CA ASN A 230 -17.08 10.53 -9.00
C ASN A 230 -16.31 9.49 -9.84
N MET A 231 -16.49 8.20 -9.58
CA MET A 231 -15.77 7.15 -10.29
C MET A 231 -16.36 6.96 -11.69
N LYS A 232 -15.51 6.99 -12.71
CA LYS A 232 -15.90 6.77 -14.11
C LYS A 232 -15.65 5.34 -14.58
N LYS A 233 -14.92 4.56 -13.78
CA LYS A 233 -14.43 3.22 -14.11
C LYS A 233 -15.14 2.17 -13.27
N PRO A 234 -15.39 0.96 -13.81
CA PRO A 234 -15.98 -0.12 -13.06
C PRO A 234 -15.16 -0.46 -11.81
N VAL A 235 -15.87 -0.71 -10.70
CA VAL A 235 -15.27 -1.17 -9.44
C VAL A 235 -15.94 -2.47 -9.01
N VAL A 236 -15.12 -3.44 -8.62
CA VAL A 236 -15.56 -4.65 -7.93
C VAL A 236 -15.06 -4.67 -6.51
N GLY A 237 -15.94 -5.05 -5.59
CA GLY A 237 -15.72 -5.01 -4.16
C GLY A 237 -15.66 -6.37 -3.49
N PHE A 238 -14.80 -6.51 -2.48
CA PHE A 238 -14.82 -7.61 -1.54
C PHE A 238 -14.51 -7.11 -0.11
N ILE A 239 -15.25 -7.59 0.89
CA ILE A 239 -15.01 -7.29 2.30
C ILE A 239 -14.78 -8.59 3.08
N ALA A 240 -13.62 -8.72 3.70
CA ALA A 240 -13.30 -9.83 4.59
C ALA A 240 -13.97 -9.66 5.97
N GLY A 241 -14.27 -10.77 6.63
CA GLY A 241 -14.71 -10.78 8.05
C GLY A 241 -16.21 -10.89 8.27
N VAL A 242 -16.99 -11.38 7.29
CA VAL A 242 -18.42 -11.73 7.44
C VAL A 242 -18.70 -12.62 8.67
N THR A 243 -17.78 -13.54 8.98
CA THR A 243 -17.91 -14.45 10.13
C THR A 243 -17.17 -13.98 11.38
N ALA A 244 -16.66 -12.74 11.39
CA ALA A 244 -15.88 -12.23 12.50
C ALA A 244 -16.79 -11.90 13.71
N PRO A 245 -16.45 -12.37 14.92
CA PRO A 245 -17.21 -12.05 16.12
C PRO A 245 -17.04 -10.56 16.51
N PRO A 246 -18.11 -9.88 16.97
CA PRO A 246 -18.01 -8.51 17.48
C PRO A 246 -17.02 -8.35 18.63
N GLY A 247 -16.36 -7.18 18.71
CA GLY A 247 -15.45 -6.85 19.82
C GLY A 247 -14.14 -7.63 19.88
N LYS A 248 -13.83 -8.48 18.87
CA LYS A 248 -12.54 -9.17 18.77
C LYS A 248 -11.67 -8.60 17.66
N ARG A 249 -10.38 -8.45 17.95
CA ARG A 249 -9.35 -8.11 16.97
C ARG A 249 -9.00 -9.35 16.13
N MET A 250 -9.07 -9.22 14.81
CA MET A 250 -8.81 -10.30 13.85
C MET A 250 -7.43 -10.14 13.20
N GLY A 251 -6.35 -10.42 13.94
CA GLY A 251 -4.99 -10.27 13.43
C GLY A 251 -4.57 -8.80 13.35
N HIS A 252 -4.92 -8.13 12.25
CA HIS A 252 -4.62 -6.70 12.04
C HIS A 252 -5.17 -5.84 13.18
N ALA A 253 -4.43 -4.79 13.54
CA ALA A 253 -4.83 -3.88 14.61
C ALA A 253 -6.15 -3.15 14.30
N GLY A 254 -6.43 -2.83 13.03
CA GLY A 254 -7.65 -2.16 12.59
C GLY A 254 -8.82 -3.10 12.29
N ALA A 255 -8.64 -4.43 12.33
CA ALA A 255 -9.69 -5.41 12.09
C ALA A 255 -10.51 -5.68 13.36
N LEU A 256 -11.25 -4.67 13.81
CA LEU A 256 -12.07 -4.69 15.01
C LEU A 256 -13.42 -4.01 14.76
N ILE A 257 -14.52 -4.74 14.99
CA ILE A 257 -15.88 -4.19 14.88
C ILE A 257 -16.18 -3.37 16.15
N SER A 258 -16.28 -2.04 16.00
CA SER A 258 -16.54 -1.10 17.09
C SER A 258 -17.96 -0.52 17.06
N GLY A 259 -18.64 -0.58 15.90
CA GLY A 259 -20.06 -0.26 15.73
C GLY A 259 -20.72 -1.04 14.59
N GLY A 260 -22.03 -0.88 14.41
CA GLY A 260 -22.80 -1.64 13.40
C GLY A 260 -22.34 -1.41 11.96
N ALA A 261 -21.92 -0.19 11.62
CA ALA A 261 -21.41 0.18 10.31
C ALA A 261 -20.01 -0.40 10.00
N ASP A 262 -19.31 -0.93 11.01
CA ASP A 262 -17.96 -1.51 10.84
C ASP A 262 -18.01 -2.99 10.40
N THR A 263 -19.20 -3.60 10.36
CA THR A 263 -19.40 -4.99 9.97
C THR A 263 -19.16 -5.20 8.48
N ALA A 264 -18.77 -6.41 8.08
CA ALA A 264 -18.58 -6.73 6.67
C ALA A 264 -19.91 -6.62 5.89
N GLU A 265 -21.01 -7.09 6.49
CA GLU A 265 -22.37 -6.96 5.97
C GLU A 265 -22.74 -5.52 5.65
N ALA A 266 -22.59 -4.60 6.62
CA ALA A 266 -22.93 -3.20 6.42
C ALA A 266 -22.10 -2.57 5.29
N LYS A 267 -20.79 -2.87 5.24
CA LYS A 267 -19.91 -2.37 4.18
C LYS A 267 -20.32 -2.89 2.80
N LEU A 268 -20.65 -4.19 2.69
CA LEU A 268 -21.12 -4.79 1.43
C LEU A 268 -22.43 -4.15 0.96
N GLU A 269 -23.39 -3.92 1.87
CA GLU A 269 -24.66 -3.26 1.57
C GLU A 269 -24.45 -1.81 1.08
N ILE A 270 -23.57 -1.05 1.74
CA ILE A 270 -23.23 0.32 1.33
C ILE A 270 -22.58 0.32 -0.06
N MET A 271 -21.65 -0.60 -0.31
CA MET A 271 -20.97 -0.72 -1.60
C MET A 271 -21.96 -1.05 -2.73
N ASP A 272 -22.86 -2.01 -2.53
CA ASP A 272 -23.90 -2.37 -3.50
C ASP A 272 -24.85 -1.19 -3.78
N ALA A 273 -25.30 -0.48 -2.72
CA ALA A 273 -26.13 0.72 -2.85
C ALA A 273 -25.45 1.91 -3.53
N CYS A 274 -24.11 1.88 -3.62
CA CYS A 274 -23.29 2.84 -4.36
C CYS A 274 -22.98 2.39 -5.80
N GLY A 275 -23.52 1.26 -6.25
CA GLY A 275 -23.33 0.73 -7.60
C GLY A 275 -22.04 -0.07 -7.79
N ILE A 276 -21.36 -0.45 -6.71
CA ILE A 276 -20.18 -1.32 -6.76
C ILE A 276 -20.64 -2.77 -6.78
N LYS A 277 -20.21 -3.53 -7.79
CA LYS A 277 -20.50 -4.97 -7.83
C LYS A 277 -19.69 -5.67 -6.73
N VAL A 278 -20.36 -6.33 -5.80
CA VAL A 278 -19.71 -7.02 -4.68
C VAL A 278 -19.74 -8.54 -4.82
N THR A 279 -18.70 -9.21 -4.32
CA THR A 279 -18.71 -10.67 -4.11
C THR A 279 -18.48 -10.99 -2.63
N ARG A 280 -19.12 -12.05 -2.17
CA ARG A 280 -18.88 -12.66 -0.83
C ARG A 280 -17.85 -13.79 -0.90
N ASN A 281 -17.49 -14.24 -2.10
CA ASN A 281 -16.52 -15.30 -2.32
C ASN A 281 -15.18 -14.70 -2.78
N PRO A 282 -14.10 -14.80 -1.98
CA PRO A 282 -12.81 -14.23 -2.35
C PRO A 282 -12.27 -14.82 -3.67
N SER A 283 -12.67 -16.04 -4.05
CA SER A 283 -12.24 -16.72 -5.28
C SER A 283 -12.92 -16.20 -6.56
N GLU A 284 -13.90 -15.31 -6.43
CA GLU A 284 -14.71 -14.83 -7.56
C GLU A 284 -14.43 -13.37 -7.95
N MET A 285 -13.51 -12.68 -7.26
CA MET A 285 -13.20 -11.26 -7.51
C MET A 285 -12.81 -11.00 -8.97
N GLY A 286 -11.89 -11.80 -9.53
CA GLY A 286 -11.41 -11.63 -10.90
C GLY A 286 -12.49 -11.93 -11.95
N ARG A 287 -13.32 -12.96 -11.72
CA ARG A 287 -14.43 -13.30 -12.63
C ARG A 287 -15.51 -12.23 -12.62
N LEU A 288 -15.88 -11.74 -11.45
CA LEU A 288 -16.84 -10.66 -11.30
C LEU A 288 -16.36 -9.39 -12.00
N LEU A 289 -15.07 -9.04 -11.86
CA LEU A 289 -14.48 -7.91 -12.57
C LEU A 289 -14.50 -8.10 -14.08
N LYS A 290 -14.13 -9.28 -14.58
CA LYS A 290 -14.17 -9.60 -16.01
C LYS A 290 -15.57 -9.46 -16.61
N ALA A 291 -16.61 -9.74 -15.84
CA ALA A 291 -18.00 -9.56 -16.27
C ALA A 291 -18.50 -8.10 -16.13
N ALA A 292 -17.70 -7.20 -15.55
CA ALA A 292 -18.02 -5.80 -15.32
C ALA A 292 -17.33 -4.83 -16.30
N ILE A 293 -16.38 -5.34 -17.09
CA ILE A 293 -15.69 -4.64 -18.18
C ILE A 293 -16.18 -5.16 -19.52
#